data_AF-A0A379FM34-F1
#
_entry.id   AF-A0A379FM34-F1
#
_cell.length_a   1.000
_cell.length_b   1.000
_cell.length_c   1.000
_cell.angle_alpha   90.00
_cell.angle_beta   90.00
_cell.angle_gamma   90.00
#
_symmetry.space_group_name_H-M   'P 1'
#
loop_
_entity.id
_entity.type
_entity.pdbx_description
1 polymer ?
#
loop_
_entity_poly.entity_id
_entity_poly.type
_entity_poly.pdbx_seq_one_letter_code
_entity_poly.pdbx_strand_id
1 'polypeptide(L)'
;MSAFGLARQLGIPRGEAQRYMDLYFERYPGVLRYMENTRLQASEQGYVETLEGRRLYLADIKSSNGMRRKAAEREAINAPMQGTAADIIKKAMIAVDNWLQTKKPHADMLMQVHDELVFEVKESELERVQAQVQLLMEQSMKLDVPLKVDVGIGDNWDEAH
;
A
#
# COMPACT_ATOMS: atom_id res chain seq x y z
N MET A 1 -12.60 9.05 -0.18
CA MET A 1 -13.01 10.11 -1.11
C MET A 1 -14.51 10.36 -0.95
N SER A 2 -15.01 11.60 -1.06
CA SER A 2 -16.47 11.88 -1.00
C SER A 2 -17.10 11.83 -2.40
N ALA A 3 -18.43 11.67 -2.49
CA ALA A 3 -19.16 11.71 -3.77
C ALA A 3 -18.91 13.01 -4.55
N PHE A 4 -18.71 14.13 -3.85
CA PHE A 4 -18.31 15.40 -4.47
C PHE A 4 -16.90 15.32 -5.09
N GLY A 5 -15.94 14.72 -4.39
CA GLY A 5 -14.59 14.51 -4.91
C GLY A 5 -14.57 13.57 -6.12
N LEU A 6 -15.35 12.50 -6.05
CA LEU A 6 -15.51 11.53 -7.13
C LEU A 6 -16.15 12.17 -8.37
N ALA A 7 -17.23 12.93 -8.19
CA ALA A 7 -17.89 13.68 -9.26
C ALA A 7 -16.92 14.60 -10.01
N ARG A 8 -16.06 15.32 -9.26
CA ARG A 8 -15.06 16.22 -9.84
C ARG A 8 -13.98 15.47 -10.63
N GLN A 9 -13.51 14.33 -10.13
CA GLN A 9 -12.47 13.55 -10.82
C GLN A 9 -12.99 12.87 -12.09
N LEU A 10 -14.23 12.41 -12.08
CA LEU A 10 -14.84 11.73 -13.23
C LEU A 10 -15.52 12.69 -14.21
N GLY A 11 -15.67 13.97 -13.86
CA GLY A 11 -16.39 14.94 -14.68
C GLY A 11 -17.90 14.66 -14.80
N ILE A 12 -18.50 14.03 -13.78
CA ILE A 12 -19.92 13.64 -13.78
C ILE A 12 -20.74 14.43 -12.74
N PRO A 13 -22.08 14.49 -12.87
CA PRO A 13 -22.95 15.09 -11.86
C PRO A 13 -22.83 14.41 -10.49
N ARG A 14 -23.01 15.18 -9.41
CA ARG A 14 -22.91 14.68 -8.02
C ARG A 14 -23.86 13.52 -7.73
N GLY A 15 -25.10 13.57 -8.25
CA GLY A 15 -26.07 12.49 -8.04
C GLY A 15 -25.63 11.18 -8.67
N GLU A 16 -24.97 11.25 -9.83
CA GLU A 16 -24.44 10.05 -10.50
C GLU A 16 -23.25 9.46 -9.75
N ALA A 17 -22.34 10.31 -9.26
CA ALA A 17 -21.22 9.85 -8.43
C ALA A 17 -21.71 9.20 -7.12
N GLN A 18 -22.75 9.74 -6.48
CA GLN A 18 -23.35 9.13 -5.29
C GLN A 18 -23.92 7.75 -5.62
N ARG A 19 -24.68 7.63 -6.72
CA ARG A 19 -25.21 6.35 -7.20
C ARG A 19 -24.12 5.31 -7.41
N TYR A 20 -22.96 5.71 -7.97
CA TYR A 20 -21.82 4.80 -8.13
C TYR A 20 -21.23 4.37 -6.78
N MET A 21 -21.10 5.27 -5.82
CA MET A 21 -20.64 4.91 -4.47
C MET A 21 -21.61 3.95 -3.77
N ASP A 22 -22.91 4.18 -3.89
CA ASP A 22 -23.94 3.35 -3.27
C ASP A 22 -23.90 1.92 -3.86
N LEU A 23 -23.87 1.79 -5.19
CA LEU A 23 -23.74 0.51 -5.88
C LEU A 23 -22.42 -0.20 -5.55
N TYR A 24 -21.32 0.55 -5.41
CA TYR A 24 -20.03 -0.01 -5.02
C TYR A 24 -20.10 -0.63 -3.62
N PHE A 25 -20.69 0.06 -2.64
CA PHE A 25 -20.80 -0.47 -1.29
C PHE A 25 -21.85 -1.58 -1.16
N GLU A 26 -22.90 -1.58 -1.97
CA GLU A 26 -23.83 -2.70 -2.08
C GLU A 26 -23.12 -3.97 -2.55
N ARG A 27 -22.25 -3.85 -3.56
CA ARG A 27 -21.48 -4.98 -4.10
C ARG A 27 -20.31 -5.38 -3.20
N TYR A 28 -19.69 -4.43 -2.53
CA TYR A 28 -18.52 -4.62 -1.67
C TYR A 28 -18.77 -4.13 -0.23
N PRO A 29 -19.71 -4.76 0.50
CA PRO A 29 -20.13 -4.29 1.82
C PRO A 29 -19.03 -4.37 2.88
N GLY A 30 -18.03 -5.24 2.68
CA GLY A 30 -16.85 -5.33 3.54
C GLY A 30 -16.02 -4.04 3.57
N VAL A 31 -15.96 -3.31 2.45
CA VAL A 31 -15.20 -2.06 2.34
C VAL A 31 -15.85 -0.95 3.17
N LEU A 32 -17.17 -0.82 3.08
CA LEU A 32 -17.91 0.16 3.88
C LEU A 32 -17.73 -0.13 5.38
N ARG A 33 -17.90 -1.40 5.77
CA ARG A 33 -17.73 -1.84 7.16
C ARG A 33 -16.33 -1.56 7.69
N TYR A 34 -15.31 -1.81 6.88
CA TYR A 34 -13.92 -1.45 7.22
C TYR A 34 -13.80 0.06 7.47
N MET A 35 -14.27 0.89 6.55
CA MET A 35 -14.19 2.35 6.69
C MET A 35 -14.89 2.87 7.94
N GLU A 36 -16.06 2.34 8.28
CA GLU A 36 -16.81 2.72 9.48
C GLU A 36 -16.11 2.25 10.76
N ASN A 37 -15.71 0.98 10.82
CA ASN A 37 -15.03 0.41 11.98
C ASN A 37 -13.70 1.12 12.26
N THR A 38 -12.90 1.41 11.24
CA THR A 38 -11.63 2.12 11.41
C THR A 38 -11.82 3.54 11.93
N ARG A 39 -12.88 4.26 11.51
CA ARG A 39 -13.20 5.59 12.05
C ARG A 39 -13.64 5.53 13.51
N LEU A 40 -14.46 4.53 13.86
CA LEU A 40 -14.89 4.31 15.24
C LEU A 40 -13.70 4.01 16.13
N GLN A 41 -12.88 3.02 15.75
CA GLN A 41 -11.67 2.66 16.48
C GLN A 41 -10.73 3.86 16.65
N ALA A 42 -10.46 4.61 15.56
CA ALA A 42 -9.64 5.81 15.61
C ALA A 42 -10.17 6.85 16.59
N SER A 43 -11.49 7.04 16.60
CA SER A 43 -12.16 7.98 17.52
C SER A 43 -12.12 7.49 18.97
N GLU A 44 -12.18 6.19 19.22
CA GLU A 44 -12.12 5.64 20.58
C GLU A 44 -10.71 5.75 21.16
N GLN A 45 -9.71 5.21 20.46
CA GLN A 45 -8.35 5.03 20.97
C GLN A 45 -7.38 6.18 20.61
N GLY A 46 -7.72 7.03 19.63
CA GLY A 46 -6.90 8.18 19.22
C GLY A 46 -5.79 7.87 18.22
N TYR A 47 -5.71 6.63 17.72
CA TYR A 47 -4.73 6.19 16.71
C TYR A 47 -5.31 5.08 15.84
N VAL A 48 -4.61 4.75 14.75
CA VAL A 48 -4.84 3.56 13.93
C VAL A 48 -3.53 2.79 13.75
N GLU A 49 -3.61 1.51 13.40
CA GLU A 49 -2.45 0.61 13.31
C GLU A 49 -2.36 -0.07 11.94
N THR A 50 -1.14 -0.37 11.52
CA THR A 50 -0.85 -1.31 10.42
C THR A 50 -0.98 -2.75 10.92
N LEU A 51 -1.00 -3.73 10.00
CA LEU A 51 -0.99 -5.16 10.34
C LEU A 51 0.23 -5.59 11.20
N GLU A 52 1.35 -4.85 11.13
CA GLU A 52 2.56 -5.09 11.93
C GLU A 52 2.58 -4.25 13.22
N GLY A 53 1.47 -3.57 13.55
CA GLY A 53 1.32 -2.80 14.80
C GLY A 53 1.95 -1.41 14.78
N ARG A 54 2.42 -0.89 13.63
CA ARG A 54 2.88 0.51 13.54
C ARG A 54 1.69 1.45 13.72
N ARG A 55 1.82 2.43 14.60
CA ARG A 55 0.75 3.38 14.94
C ARG A 55 0.85 4.70 14.20
N LEU A 56 -0.29 5.26 13.82
CA LEU A 56 -0.46 6.68 13.51
C LEU A 56 -1.44 7.30 14.50
N TYR A 57 -0.95 8.25 15.30
CA TYR A 57 -1.78 9.03 16.23
C TYR A 57 -2.49 10.16 15.50
N LEU A 58 -3.79 10.33 15.76
CA LEU A 58 -4.66 11.25 15.05
C LEU A 58 -5.16 12.33 16.01
N ALA A 59 -4.34 13.36 16.23
CA ALA A 59 -4.62 14.42 17.21
C ALA A 59 -5.99 15.11 16.98
N ASP A 60 -6.38 15.27 15.71
CA ASP A 60 -7.62 15.96 15.31
C ASP A 60 -8.84 15.03 15.18
N ILE A 61 -8.75 13.74 15.53
CA ILE A 61 -9.88 12.79 15.34
C ILE A 61 -11.10 13.14 16.20
N LYS A 62 -10.91 13.85 17.31
CA LYS A 62 -11.98 14.41 18.18
C LYS A 62 -12.15 15.92 18.02
N SER A 63 -11.56 16.53 17.00
CA SER A 63 -11.60 17.98 16.82
C SER A 63 -13.04 18.49 16.73
N SER A 64 -13.33 19.57 17.45
CA SER A 64 -14.60 20.31 17.30
C SER A 64 -14.68 21.01 15.93
N ASN A 65 -13.52 21.27 15.30
CA ASN A 65 -13.45 21.74 13.93
C ASN A 65 -13.76 20.60 12.94
N GLY A 66 -14.93 20.67 12.31
CA GLY A 66 -15.41 19.62 11.40
C GLY A 66 -14.52 19.39 10.17
N MET A 67 -13.77 20.38 9.69
CA MET A 67 -12.83 20.18 8.57
C MET A 67 -11.60 19.39 9.01
N ARG A 68 -11.02 19.73 10.17
CA ARG A 68 -9.87 19.00 10.74
C ARG A 68 -10.25 17.57 11.08
N ARG A 69 -11.41 17.38 11.72
CA ARG A 69 -11.92 16.03 12.03
C ARG A 69 -12.11 15.18 10.78
N LYS A 70 -12.73 15.71 9.72
CA LYS A 70 -12.89 14.99 8.43
C LYS A 70 -11.55 14.70 7.74
N ALA A 71 -10.52 15.51 7.96
CA ALA A 71 -9.17 15.20 7.48
C ALA A 71 -8.59 14.01 8.25
N ALA A 72 -8.64 14.05 9.58
CA ALA A 72 -8.21 12.95 10.44
C ALA A 72 -8.97 11.64 10.17
N GLU A 73 -10.28 11.68 9.93
CA GLU A 73 -11.08 10.50 9.55
C GLU A 73 -10.65 9.90 8.19
N ARG A 74 -10.15 10.72 7.26
CA ARG A 74 -9.60 10.22 5.98
C ARG A 74 -8.23 9.59 6.18
N GLU A 75 -7.38 10.23 6.99
CA GLU A 75 -6.07 9.68 7.37
C GLU A 75 -6.22 8.36 8.12
N ALA A 76 -7.21 8.25 9.02
CA ALA A 76 -7.53 7.02 9.75
C ALA A 76 -7.78 5.83 8.81
N ILE A 77 -8.49 6.04 7.71
CA ILE A 77 -8.78 4.99 6.73
C ILE A 77 -7.54 4.66 5.90
N ASN A 78 -6.80 5.68 5.47
CA ASN A 78 -5.68 5.49 4.54
C ASN A 78 -4.42 4.90 5.23
N ALA A 79 -4.13 5.33 6.45
CA ALA A 79 -2.89 5.03 7.13
C ALA A 79 -2.65 3.53 7.38
N PRO A 80 -3.65 2.71 7.77
CA PRO A 80 -3.46 1.27 7.88
C PRO A 80 -3.04 0.63 6.55
N MET A 81 -3.70 0.98 5.44
CA MET A 81 -3.40 0.41 4.12
C MET A 81 -2.02 0.84 3.62
N GLN A 82 -1.74 2.14 3.60
CA GLN A 82 -0.46 2.69 3.13
C GLN A 82 0.69 2.30 4.04
N GLY A 83 0.46 2.31 5.36
CA GLY A 83 1.45 1.92 6.35
C GLY A 83 1.79 0.44 6.26
N THR A 84 0.79 -0.44 6.06
CA THR A 84 1.02 -1.86 5.82
C THR A 84 1.81 -2.11 4.54
N ALA A 85 1.50 -1.42 3.43
CA ALA A 85 2.33 -1.50 2.22
C ALA A 85 3.78 -1.08 2.49
N ALA A 86 3.98 -0.01 3.27
CA ALA A 86 5.31 0.43 3.68
C ALA A 86 6.03 -0.56 4.61
N ASP A 87 5.29 -1.36 5.38
CA ASP A 87 5.85 -2.42 6.21
C ASP A 87 6.27 -3.63 5.37
N ILE A 88 5.41 -4.03 4.43
CA ILE A 88 5.66 -5.10 3.46
C ILE A 88 6.95 -4.82 2.69
N ILE A 89 7.06 -3.64 2.05
CA ILE A 89 8.21 -3.32 1.21
C ILE A 89 9.51 -3.29 2.03
N LYS A 90 9.48 -2.77 3.27
CA LYS A 90 10.66 -2.78 4.15
C LYS A 90 11.08 -4.19 4.57
N LYS A 91 10.13 -5.07 4.88
CA LYS A 91 10.42 -6.48 5.17
C LYS A 91 10.99 -7.18 3.94
N ALA A 92 10.46 -6.90 2.76
CA ALA A 92 10.98 -7.41 1.49
C ALA A 92 12.42 -6.95 1.23
N MET A 93 12.71 -5.65 1.41
CA MET A 93 14.06 -5.10 1.29
C MET A 93 15.06 -5.81 2.20
N ILE A 94 14.71 -6.00 3.49
CA ILE A 94 15.56 -6.71 4.45
C ILE A 94 15.77 -8.17 4.05
N ALA A 95 14.71 -8.86 3.59
CA ALA A 95 14.82 -10.26 3.16
C ALA A 95 15.73 -10.41 1.93
N VAL A 96 15.60 -9.52 0.95
CA VAL A 96 16.43 -9.51 -0.25
C VAL A 96 17.87 -9.14 0.08
N ASP A 97 18.12 -8.11 0.89
CA ASP A 97 19.48 -7.74 1.30
C ASP A 97 20.16 -8.89 2.04
N ASN A 98 19.49 -9.53 3.01
CA ASN A 98 20.05 -10.70 3.70
C ASN A 98 20.46 -11.82 2.74
N TRP A 99 19.66 -12.06 1.70
CA TRP A 99 20.00 -13.02 0.65
C TRP A 99 21.19 -12.56 -0.20
N LEU A 100 21.25 -11.29 -0.63
CA LEU A 100 22.37 -10.72 -1.36
C LEU A 100 23.68 -10.86 -0.55
N GLN A 101 23.66 -10.53 0.74
CA GLN A 101 24.83 -10.64 1.62
C GLN A 101 25.28 -12.10 1.84
N THR A 102 24.33 -13.05 1.87
CA THR A 102 24.61 -14.46 2.16
C THR A 102 25.04 -15.24 0.91
N LYS A 103 24.36 -15.05 -0.22
CA LYS A 103 24.61 -15.80 -1.45
C LYS A 103 25.54 -15.08 -2.41
N LYS A 104 25.75 -13.78 -2.22
CA LYS A 104 26.65 -12.90 -2.99
C LYS A 104 26.51 -13.09 -4.51
N PRO A 105 25.30 -13.05 -5.08
CA PRO A 105 25.15 -12.94 -6.53
C PRO A 105 25.73 -11.60 -7.00
N HIS A 106 26.05 -11.51 -8.29
CA HIS A 106 26.36 -10.29 -9.01
C HIS A 106 25.08 -9.51 -9.30
N ALA A 107 24.47 -9.00 -8.24
CA ALA A 107 23.31 -8.13 -8.29
C ALA A 107 23.35 -7.11 -7.16
N ASP A 108 22.94 -5.89 -7.44
CA ASP A 108 22.89 -4.79 -6.48
C ASP A 108 21.47 -4.19 -6.45
N MET A 109 20.91 -4.01 -5.25
CA MET A 109 19.66 -3.27 -5.06
C MET A 109 19.97 -1.78 -5.04
N LEU A 110 19.50 -1.03 -6.03
CA LEU A 110 19.87 0.37 -6.24
C LEU A 110 18.87 1.36 -5.65
N MET A 111 17.58 1.10 -5.88
CA MET A 111 16.53 2.07 -5.56
C MET A 111 15.28 1.39 -5.00
N GLN A 112 14.53 2.17 -4.23
CA GLN A 112 13.17 1.87 -3.82
C GLN A 112 12.31 3.09 -4.17
N VAL A 113 11.22 2.85 -4.89
CA VAL A 113 10.28 3.91 -5.33
C VAL A 113 8.87 3.35 -5.32
N HIS A 114 7.95 4.05 -4.65
CA HIS A 114 6.58 3.55 -4.43
C HIS A 114 6.56 2.13 -3.84
N ASP A 115 6.15 1.15 -4.62
CA ASP A 115 6.05 -0.28 -4.32
C ASP A 115 7.09 -1.14 -5.08
N GLU A 116 8.05 -0.49 -5.75
CA GLU A 116 9.07 -1.10 -6.59
C GLU A 116 10.46 -1.12 -5.93
N LEU A 117 11.22 -2.19 -6.22
CA LEU A 117 12.66 -2.29 -5.95
C LEU A 117 13.41 -2.47 -7.27
N VAL A 118 14.41 -1.61 -7.51
CA VAL A 118 15.21 -1.59 -8.74
C VAL A 118 16.57 -2.23 -8.48
N PHE A 119 17.00 -3.09 -9.39
CA PHE A 119 18.25 -3.84 -9.30
C PHE A 119 19.10 -3.64 -10.55
N GLU A 120 20.42 -3.60 -10.35
CA GLU A 120 21.39 -3.92 -11.41
C GLU A 120 21.80 -5.38 -11.27
N VAL A 121 21.76 -6.13 -12.37
CA VAL A 121 22.00 -7.58 -12.35
C VAL A 121 22.90 -7.96 -13.51
N LYS A 122 23.93 -8.76 -13.23
CA LYS A 122 24.74 -9.35 -14.30
C LYS A 122 23.88 -10.33 -15.10
N GLU A 123 23.85 -10.16 -16.42
CA GLU A 123 23.01 -10.94 -17.36
C GLU A 123 23.07 -12.46 -17.11
N SER A 124 24.26 -13.01 -16.84
CA SER A 124 24.45 -14.44 -16.56
C SER A 124 23.75 -14.97 -15.30
N GLU A 125 23.33 -14.09 -14.39
CA GLU A 125 22.61 -14.45 -13.15
C GLU A 125 21.15 -13.98 -13.12
N LEU A 126 20.66 -13.38 -14.21
CA LEU A 126 19.35 -12.75 -14.30
C LEU A 126 18.21 -13.67 -13.85
N GLU A 127 18.07 -14.86 -14.44
CA GLU A 127 16.99 -15.80 -14.11
C GLU A 127 16.99 -16.19 -12.62
N ARG A 128 18.19 -16.44 -12.07
CA ARG A 128 18.37 -16.82 -10.66
C ARG A 128 17.99 -15.68 -9.72
N VAL A 129 18.43 -14.46 -10.03
CA VAL A 129 18.16 -13.27 -9.22
C VAL A 129 16.68 -12.93 -9.27
N GLN A 130 16.10 -12.89 -10.47
CA GLN A 130 14.67 -12.65 -10.70
C GLN A 130 13.80 -13.61 -9.87
N ALA A 131 13.98 -14.92 -10.05
CA ALA A 131 13.15 -15.91 -9.36
C ALA A 131 13.24 -15.79 -7.84
N GLN A 132 14.44 -15.51 -7.33
CA GLN A 132 14.68 -15.42 -5.90
C GLN A 132 14.16 -14.12 -5.29
N VAL A 133 14.33 -12.98 -5.96
CA VAL A 133 13.80 -11.68 -5.52
C VAL A 133 12.27 -11.72 -5.50
N GLN A 134 11.65 -12.21 -6.58
CA GLN A 134 10.20 -12.36 -6.67
C GLN A 134 9.65 -13.18 -5.49
N LEU A 135 10.24 -14.35 -5.24
CA LEU A 135 9.85 -15.22 -4.12
C LEU A 135 9.96 -14.51 -2.76
N LEU A 136 11.07 -13.81 -2.51
CA LEU A 136 11.30 -13.13 -1.22
C LEU A 136 10.32 -11.97 -1.01
N MET A 137 10.01 -11.22 -2.07
CA MET A 137 9.06 -10.11 -2.01
C MET A 137 7.62 -10.60 -1.80
N GLU A 138 7.17 -11.62 -2.54
CA GLU A 138 5.82 -12.20 -2.40
C GLU A 138 5.60 -12.86 -1.02
N GLN A 139 6.66 -13.34 -0.37
CA GLN A 139 6.61 -13.98 0.95
C GLN A 139 6.87 -13.02 2.11
N SER A 140 7.05 -11.72 1.85
CA SER A 140 7.43 -10.73 2.87
C SER A 140 6.36 -10.53 3.98
N MET A 141 5.11 -10.86 3.70
CA MET A 141 4.02 -10.86 4.66
C MET A 141 2.97 -11.91 4.32
N LYS A 142 2.46 -12.62 5.34
CA LYS A 142 1.33 -13.52 5.18
C LYS A 142 0.04 -12.71 5.20
N LEU A 143 -0.69 -12.73 4.08
CA LEU A 143 -1.99 -12.09 3.91
C LEU A 143 -3.03 -13.13 3.48
N ASP A 144 -4.31 -12.83 3.68
CA ASP A 144 -5.42 -13.69 3.23
C ASP A 144 -5.51 -13.75 1.69
N VAL A 145 -4.99 -12.73 1.01
CA VAL A 145 -4.86 -12.65 -0.45
C VAL A 145 -3.35 -12.68 -0.78
N PRO A 146 -2.88 -13.53 -1.71
CA PRO A 146 -1.46 -13.63 -2.02
C PRO A 146 -0.93 -12.32 -2.61
N LEU A 147 0.25 -11.89 -2.14
CA LEU A 147 1.02 -10.84 -2.78
C LEU A 147 1.56 -11.36 -4.11
N LYS A 148 1.50 -10.52 -5.14
CA LYS A 148 2.04 -10.81 -6.46
C LYS A 148 3.05 -9.74 -6.81
N VAL A 149 4.19 -10.16 -7.35
CA VAL A 149 5.25 -9.26 -7.83
C VAL A 149 5.41 -9.48 -9.33
N ASP A 150 5.25 -8.40 -10.09
CA ASP A 150 5.57 -8.36 -11.51
C ASP A 150 7.03 -7.90 -11.67
N VAL A 151 7.73 -8.47 -12.65
CA VAL A 151 9.15 -8.19 -12.91
C VAL A 151 9.32 -7.81 -14.37
N GLY A 152 9.88 -6.64 -14.62
CA GLY A 152 10.36 -6.21 -15.93
C GLY A 152 11.89 -6.18 -15.99
N ILE A 153 12.42 -6.23 -17.21
CA ILE A 153 13.85 -6.32 -17.50
C ILE A 153 14.12 -5.42 -18.70
N GLY A 154 15.17 -4.60 -18.63
CA GLY A 154 15.55 -3.70 -19.70
C GLY A 154 16.95 -3.14 -19.51
N ASP A 155 17.47 -2.45 -20.52
CA ASP A 155 18.81 -1.84 -20.49
C ASP A 155 18.81 -0.51 -19.69
N ASN A 156 17.63 0.00 -19.39
CA ASN A 156 17.39 1.17 -18.55
C ASN A 156 16.06 1.04 -17.79
N TRP A 157 15.82 1.96 -16.87
CA TRP A 157 14.65 1.90 -16.00
C TRP A 157 13.31 1.99 -16.75
N ASP A 158 13.22 2.76 -17.84
CA ASP A 158 11.99 2.91 -18.64
C ASP A 158 11.61 1.61 -19.36
N GLU A 159 12.60 0.82 -19.79
CA GLU A 159 12.36 -0.49 -20.41
C GLU A 159 12.02 -1.59 -19.39
N ALA A 160 12.51 -1.45 -18.15
CA ALA A 160 12.31 -2.42 -17.08
C ALA A 160 11.03 -2.19 -16.25
N HIS A 161 10.42 -1.00 -16.35
CA HIS A 161 9.20 -0.62 -15.65
C HIS A 161 7.94 -1.02 -16.45
#